data_AF-A0A4Y8IA81-F1
#
_entry.id   AF-A0A4Y8IA81-F1
#
_cell.length_a   1.000
_cell.length_b   1.000
_cell.length_c   1.000
_cell.angle_alpha   90.00
_cell.angle_beta   90.00
_cell.angle_gamma   90.00
#
_symmetry.space_group_name_H-M   'P 1'
#
loop_
_entity.id
_entity.type
_entity.pdbx_description
1 polymer ?
#
loop_
_entity_poly.entity_id
_entity_poly.type
_entity_poly.pdbx_seq_one_letter_code
_entity_poly.pdbx_strand_id
1 'polypeptide(L)'
;KADGAAEEMGLKNIEFVDGLAERLPVEKEWADVIISNGVINLCMDKLGVFKQLYRALKSGGRLQISDIIVQKAVPESAKLKIDLWTG
;
A
#
# COMPACT_ATOMS: atom_id res chain seq x y z
N LYS A 1 5.16 -3.72 -17.30
CA LYS A 1 3.68 -3.95 -17.33
C LYS A 1 2.92 -2.66 -17.02
N ALA A 2 3.32 -1.91 -15.98
CA ALA A 2 2.71 -0.63 -15.65
C ALA A 2 2.96 0.45 -16.72
N ASP A 3 4.20 0.56 -17.23
CA ASP A 3 4.55 1.55 -18.27
C ASP A 3 3.76 1.36 -19.57
N GLY A 4 3.67 0.12 -20.06
CA GLY A 4 2.90 -0.18 -21.28
C GLY A 4 1.41 0.13 -21.16
N ALA A 5 0.79 -0.16 -20.00
CA ALA A 5 -0.62 0.18 -19.77
C ALA A 5 -0.84 1.71 -19.74
N ALA A 6 0.12 2.46 -19.19
CA ALA A 6 0.07 3.91 -19.18
C ALA A 6 0.23 4.53 -20.58
N GLU A 7 1.14 3.99 -21.39
CA GLU A 7 1.33 4.40 -22.78
C GLU A 7 0.06 4.15 -23.61
N GLU A 8 -0.56 2.98 -23.49
CA GLU A 8 -1.83 2.63 -24.15
C GLU A 8 -2.96 3.59 -23.74
N MET A 9 -2.99 4.03 -22.48
CA MET A 9 -3.97 4.99 -21.96
C MET A 9 -3.61 6.46 -22.22
N GLY A 10 -2.43 6.75 -22.78
CA GLY A 10 -1.97 8.11 -23.08
C GLY A 10 -1.76 9.00 -21.84
N LEU A 11 -1.46 8.41 -20.69
CA LEU A 11 -1.31 9.13 -19.41
C LEU A 11 0.04 9.88 -19.36
N LYS A 12 0.01 11.14 -18.91
CA LYS A 12 1.21 12.01 -18.85
C LYS A 12 1.53 12.53 -17.45
N ASN A 13 0.64 12.30 -16.49
CA ASN A 13 0.68 12.83 -15.12
C ASN A 13 0.92 11.72 -14.10
N ILE A 14 1.69 10.71 -14.49
CA ILE A 14 1.99 9.54 -13.67
C ILE A 14 3.51 9.37 -13.55
N GLU A 15 3.91 8.78 -12.44
CA GLU A 15 5.29 8.37 -12.19
C GLU A 15 5.24 7.00 -11.51
N PHE A 16 6.08 6.09 -11.96
CA PHE A 16 6.27 4.79 -11.34
C PHE A 16 7.59 4.80 -10.58
N VAL A 17 7.53 4.51 -9.28
CA VAL A 17 8.70 4.50 -8.41
C VAL A 17 8.81 3.16 -7.73
N ASP A 18 9.96 2.50 -7.91
CA ASP A 18 10.26 1.25 -7.22
C ASP A 18 10.58 1.51 -5.75
N GLY A 19 9.91 0.78 -4.86
CA GLY A 19 10.10 0.93 -3.42
C GLY A 19 9.30 -0.08 -2.62
N LEU A 20 9.59 -0.12 -1.32
CA LEU A 20 8.81 -0.91 -0.35
C LEU A 20 7.84 0.02 0.38
N ALA A 21 6.64 -0.46 0.72
CA ALA A 21 5.66 0.32 1.47
C ALA A 21 6.19 0.72 2.87
N GLU A 22 7.06 -0.11 3.45
CA GLU A 22 7.77 0.14 4.71
C GLU A 22 8.84 1.24 4.58
N ARG A 23 9.25 1.60 3.36
CA ARG A 23 10.23 2.64 3.02
C ARG A 23 9.81 3.40 1.76
N LEU A 24 8.65 4.06 1.84
CA LEU A 24 8.07 4.83 0.74
C LEU A 24 9.08 5.88 0.21
N PRO A 25 9.47 5.82 -1.08
CA PRO A 25 10.50 6.68 -1.69
C PRO A 25 9.94 8.06 -2.08
N VAL A 26 9.28 8.72 -1.13
CA VAL A 26 8.73 10.07 -1.30
C VAL A 26 9.06 10.92 -0.08
N GLU A 27 9.00 12.23 -0.21
CA GLU A 27 9.26 13.16 0.90
C GLU A 27 8.11 13.19 1.93
N LYS A 28 8.35 13.86 3.06
CA LYS A 28 7.29 14.13 4.04
C LYS A 28 6.25 15.09 3.43
N GLU A 29 4.98 14.94 3.79
CA GLU A 29 3.88 15.82 3.32
C GLU A 29 3.85 15.96 1.78
N TRP A 30 4.08 14.85 1.09
CA TRP A 30 4.19 14.78 -0.37
C TRP A 30 2.82 14.68 -1.05
N ALA A 31 1.89 13.89 -0.51
CA ALA A 31 0.59 13.61 -1.13
C ALA A 31 -0.58 14.26 -0.38
N ASP A 32 -1.54 14.78 -1.14
CA ASP A 32 -2.85 15.22 -0.63
C ASP A 32 -3.77 14.02 -0.36
N VAL A 33 -3.67 12.97 -1.17
CA VAL A 33 -4.46 11.74 -1.07
C VAL A 33 -3.56 10.53 -1.25
N ILE A 34 -3.75 9.53 -0.39
CA ILE A 34 -3.10 8.22 -0.51
C ILE A 34 -4.18 7.15 -0.57
N ILE A 35 -4.07 6.26 -1.56
CA ILE A 35 -4.98 5.12 -1.75
C ILE A 35 -4.23 3.80 -1.69
N SER A 36 -4.87 2.76 -1.14
CA SER A 36 -4.35 1.39 -1.18
C SER A 36 -5.49 0.39 -1.26
N ASN A 37 -5.30 -0.69 -2.04
CA ASN A 37 -6.27 -1.76 -2.19
C ASN A 37 -5.59 -3.13 -2.05
N GLY A 38 -5.95 -3.89 -1.02
CA GLY A 38 -5.63 -5.32 -0.87
C GLY A 38 -4.17 -5.71 -0.64
N VAL A 39 -3.27 -4.74 -0.46
CA VAL A 39 -1.82 -5.01 -0.40
C VAL A 39 -1.19 -4.82 0.98
N ILE A 40 -1.81 -4.08 1.89
CA ILE A 40 -1.23 -3.81 3.22
C ILE A 40 -1.17 -5.09 4.05
N ASN A 41 -2.16 -5.98 3.89
CA ASN A 41 -2.16 -7.28 4.57
C ASN A 41 -0.95 -8.16 4.26
N LEU A 42 -0.32 -7.97 3.10
CA LEU A 42 0.86 -8.72 2.64
C LEU A 42 2.19 -8.13 3.16
N CYS A 43 2.17 -6.93 3.74
CA CYS A 43 3.36 -6.32 4.33
C CYS A 43 3.74 -6.99 5.65
N MET A 44 5.05 -7.20 5.85
CA MET A 44 5.60 -7.79 7.07
C MET A 44 5.47 -6.83 8.26
N ASP A 45 5.85 -5.56 8.05
CA ASP A 45 5.73 -4.51 9.08
C ASP A 45 4.60 -3.53 8.74
N LYS A 46 3.37 -3.95 9.03
CA LYS A 46 2.16 -3.13 8.81
C LYS A 46 2.24 -1.79 9.54
N LEU A 47 2.77 -1.76 10.76
CA LEU A 47 2.94 -0.51 11.51
C LEU A 47 3.95 0.42 10.83
N GLY A 48 5.04 -0.12 10.31
CA GLY A 48 6.01 0.58 9.47
C GLY A 48 5.34 1.20 8.24
N VAL A 49 4.51 0.44 7.52
CA VAL A 49 3.71 0.95 6.40
C VAL A 49 2.84 2.13 6.84
N PHE A 50 2.03 1.99 7.89
CA PHE A 50 1.17 3.08 8.35
C PHE A 50 1.95 4.34 8.78
N LYS A 51 3.14 4.19 9.38
CA LYS A 51 4.03 5.32 9.68
C LYS A 51 4.51 6.03 8.43
N GLN A 52 4.87 5.29 7.38
CA GLN A 52 5.28 5.87 6.11
C GLN A 52 4.11 6.57 5.39
N LEU A 53 2.92 5.96 5.38
CA LEU A 53 1.72 6.59 4.81
C LEU A 53 1.41 7.90 5.54
N TYR A 54 1.47 7.90 6.88
CA TYR A 54 1.28 9.11 7.68
C TYR A 54 2.34 10.18 7.39
N ARG A 55 3.62 9.80 7.29
CA ARG A 55 4.71 10.73 6.95
C ARG A 55 4.49 11.37 5.58
N ALA A 56 4.10 10.59 4.58
CA ALA A 56 3.92 11.06 3.21
C ALA A 56 2.65 11.89 3.02
N LEU A 57 1.65 11.74 3.88
CA LEU A 57 0.39 12.49 3.80
C LEU A 57 0.56 13.92 4.30
N LYS A 58 0.07 14.90 3.54
CA LYS A 58 -0.02 16.30 3.95
C LYS A 58 -0.97 16.46 5.14
N SER A 59 -0.72 17.47 6.00
CA SER A 59 -1.69 17.89 7.01
C SER A 59 -3.05 18.22 6.36
N GLY A 60 -4.13 17.62 6.87
CA GLY A 60 -5.47 17.74 6.27
C GLY A 60 -5.74 16.85 5.05
N GLY A 61 -4.76 16.05 4.62
CA GLY A 61 -4.90 15.09 3.54
C GLY A 61 -5.80 13.90 3.87
N ARG A 62 -6.08 13.07 2.86
CA ARG A 62 -6.97 11.90 2.98
C ARG A 62 -6.23 10.58 2.73
N LEU A 63 -6.37 9.66 3.68
CA LEU A 63 -5.98 8.26 3.50
C LEU A 63 -7.23 7.40 3.24
N GLN A 64 -7.26 6.66 2.15
CA GLN A 64 -8.34 5.73 1.82
C GLN A 64 -7.78 4.33 1.54
N ILE A 65 -8.17 3.38 2.38
CA ILE A 65 -7.68 2.00 2.31
C ILE A 65 -8.87 1.06 2.17
N SER A 66 -8.76 0.11 1.25
CA SER A 66 -9.63 -1.06 1.19
C SER A 66 -8.78 -2.30 1.40
N ASP A 67 -8.98 -3.00 2.51
CA ASP A 67 -8.29 -4.26 2.79
C ASP A 67 -9.20 -5.21 3.57
N ILE A 68 -8.85 -6.48 3.60
CA ILE A 68 -9.58 -7.51 4.35
C ILE A 68 -9.31 -7.32 5.84
N ILE A 69 -10.38 -7.31 6.64
CA ILE A 69 -10.30 -7.28 8.10
C ILE A 69 -10.92 -8.54 8.68
N VAL A 70 -10.45 -8.93 9.88
CA VAL A 70 -10.97 -10.09 10.60
C VAL A 70 -11.65 -9.64 11.88
N GLN A 71 -12.84 -10.18 12.15
CA GLN A 71 -13.56 -9.91 13.41
C GLN A 71 -12.94 -10.64 14.60
N LYS A 72 -12.32 -11.80 14.33
CA LYS A 72 -11.61 -12.62 15.32
C LYS A 72 -10.17 -12.80 14.85
N ALA A 73 -9.25 -12.88 15.79
CA ALA A 73 -7.84 -13.11 15.47
C ALA A 73 -7.68 -14.42 14.69
N VAL A 74 -6.92 -14.36 13.59
CA VAL A 74 -6.54 -15.56 12.82
C VAL A 74 -5.62 -16.41 13.70
N PRO A 75 -5.88 -17.72 13.86
CA PRO A 75 -4.99 -18.61 14.60
C PRO A 75 -3.57 -18.61 14.01
N GLU A 76 -2.54 -18.69 14.85
CA GLU A 76 -1.14 -18.73 14.39
C GLU A 76 -0.87 -19.85 13.39
N SER A 77 -1.48 -21.03 13.61
CA SER A 77 -1.37 -22.17 12.70
C SER A 77 -1.93 -21.91 11.30
N ALA A 78 -2.86 -20.96 11.16
CA ALA A 78 -3.38 -20.54 9.86
C ALA A 78 -2.50 -19.44 9.24
N LYS A 79 -1.97 -18.50 10.04
CA LYS A 79 -1.04 -17.46 9.54
C LYS A 79 0.21 -18.03 8.89
N LEU A 80 0.66 -19.21 9.33
CA LEU A 80 1.85 -19.88 8.78
C LEU A 80 1.58 -20.70 7.50
N LYS A 81 0.34 -20.75 6.99
CA LYS A 81 0.00 -21.46 5.76
C LYS A 81 0.07 -20.53 4.55
N ILE A 82 1.11 -20.69 3.72
CA ILE A 82 1.36 -19.79 2.57
C ILE A 82 0.19 -19.71 1.60
N ASP A 83 -0.51 -20.82 1.37
CA ASP A 83 -1.65 -20.88 0.44
C ASP A 83 -2.82 -19.96 0.83
N LEU A 84 -2.87 -19.51 2.09
CA LEU A 84 -3.88 -18.54 2.55
C LEU A 84 -3.51 -17.08 2.25
N TRP A 85 -2.29 -16.83 1.76
CA TRP A 85 -1.76 -15.50 1.41
C TRP A 85 -1.58 -15.29 -0.09
N THR A 86 -1.72 -16.36 -0.88
CA THR A 86 -1.50 -16.37 -2.32
C THR A 86 -2.74 -16.86 -3.05
N GLY A 87 -3.10 -16.18 -4.12
CA GLY A 87 -4.17 -16.54 -5.06
C GLY A 87 -3.88 -15.95 -6.43
#